data_AF-A0A6P2I887-F1
#
_entry.id   AF-A0A6P2I887-F1
#
_cell.length_a   1.000
_cell.length_b   1.000
_cell.length_c   1.000
_cell.angle_alpha   90.00
_cell.angle_beta   90.00
_cell.angle_gamma   90.00
#
_symmetry.space_group_name_H-M   'P 1'
#
loop_
_entity.id
_entity.type
_entity.pdbx_description
1 polymer ?
#
loop_
_entity_poly.entity_id
_entity_poly.type
_entity_poly.pdbx_seq_one_letter_code
_entity_poly.pdbx_strand_id
1 'polypeptide(L)'
;MAPPVKRSPVNPSTFVARADKRDSLDKMVDDIERIADTFSRFKKWLDAPDPPKQPKPAEKEKEVPPFDIQQIPDAMRKEHMPVSAKLMERWFSGELNYSATPKDQQNEINQNGELYPESMVDRTTIKLDWVLRHARAKIQYDNLINTAIYSPRAYEVLKDILGRYSSRGGVSPWAVSGNDIRKLHKKFQFQRAAVERSFEQKALQAVRRFPEGGVPDDLTGALGAFNLYAAVARVTFDTENKSATVTHIVVYVRDGYSFEGPADSRSQYLGHLGGKWRGNCADLRGGESRRSAVV
;
A
#
# COMPACT_ATOMS: atom_id res chain seq x y z
N MET A 1 13.19 17.31 88.37
CA MET A 1 14.59 17.07 88.77
C MET A 1 15.16 16.03 87.79
N ALA A 2 16.04 16.48 86.87
CA ALA A 2 17.03 15.85 85.93
C ALA A 2 16.86 14.40 85.34
N PRO A 3 17.53 14.01 84.22
CA PRO A 3 18.43 14.74 83.28
C PRO A 3 18.07 14.55 81.76
N PRO A 4 18.86 15.10 80.80
CA PRO A 4 18.46 15.27 79.39
C PRO A 4 19.04 14.21 78.41
N VAL A 5 18.42 14.05 77.24
CA VAL A 5 18.98 13.29 76.09
C VAL A 5 19.11 14.20 74.87
N LYS A 6 20.32 14.21 74.31
CA LYS A 6 20.79 15.05 73.19
C LYS A 6 20.04 14.73 71.88
N ARG A 7 19.62 15.77 71.15
CA ARG A 7 19.19 15.69 69.74
C ARG A 7 20.33 16.15 68.84
N SER A 8 20.68 15.34 67.84
CA SER A 8 21.52 15.75 66.71
C SER A 8 20.64 16.35 65.60
N PRO A 9 21.05 17.45 64.94
CA PRO A 9 20.25 18.11 63.92
C PRO A 9 20.51 17.55 62.53
N VAL A 10 19.44 17.43 61.73
CA VAL A 10 19.52 17.28 60.27
C VAL A 10 19.50 18.69 59.67
N ASN A 11 20.57 19.05 58.96
CA ASN A 11 20.67 20.30 58.20
C ASN A 11 20.02 20.13 56.81
N PRO A 12 19.27 21.12 56.32
CA PRO A 12 18.83 21.21 54.94
C PRO A 12 19.89 21.92 54.09
N SER A 13 20.20 21.40 52.90
CA SER A 13 21.13 22.02 51.95
C SER A 13 20.41 22.43 50.67
N THR A 14 20.28 23.75 50.51
CA THR A 14 20.25 24.42 49.20
C THR A 14 21.08 25.68 49.33
N PHE A 15 22.15 25.83 48.54
CA PHE A 15 22.38 26.94 47.60
C PHE A 15 23.78 26.86 46.94
N VAL A 16 23.72 26.83 45.60
CA VAL A 16 24.54 27.53 44.58
C VAL A 16 26.01 27.16 44.32
N ALA A 17 26.17 26.75 43.05
CA ALA A 17 27.32 26.67 42.18
C ALA A 17 28.34 27.83 42.26
N ARG A 18 29.61 27.45 42.23
CA ARG A 18 30.60 27.97 41.27
C ARG A 18 31.50 26.79 40.87
N ALA A 19 31.29 26.27 39.66
CA ALA A 19 32.21 25.33 39.03
C ALA A 19 32.88 26.04 37.85
N ASP A 20 34.17 25.77 37.74
CA ASP A 20 35.20 26.52 37.04
C ASP A 20 34.99 26.54 35.51
N LYS A 21 34.97 27.73 34.90
CA LYS A 21 34.82 27.89 33.44
C LYS A 21 36.06 27.46 32.65
N ARG A 22 37.20 27.26 33.32
CA ARG A 22 38.47 26.86 32.69
C ARG A 22 38.50 25.37 32.33
N ASP A 23 37.99 24.52 33.22
CA ASP A 23 37.98 23.06 33.08
C ASP A 23 37.06 22.55 31.94
N SER A 24 36.09 23.38 31.54
CA SER A 24 35.17 23.12 30.43
C SER A 24 35.79 23.36 29.05
N LEU A 25 36.74 24.29 28.94
CA LEU A 25 37.36 24.64 27.65
C LEU A 25 38.49 23.67 27.34
N ASP A 26 39.27 23.27 28.34
CA ASP A 26 40.35 22.30 28.18
C ASP A 26 39.81 20.93 27.74
N LYS A 27 38.68 20.49 28.32
CA LYS A 27 37.97 19.27 27.87
C LYS A 27 37.48 19.34 26.42
N MET A 28 37.05 20.52 25.98
CA MET A 28 36.54 20.69 24.62
C MET A 28 37.67 20.69 23.59
N VAL A 29 38.85 21.19 23.97
CA VAL A 29 40.06 21.14 23.14
C VAL A 29 40.59 19.71 23.05
N ASP A 30 40.65 18.99 24.17
CA ASP A 30 41.05 17.56 24.19
C ASP A 30 40.13 16.68 23.34
N ASP A 31 38.81 16.92 23.37
CA ASP A 31 37.85 16.18 22.53
C ASP A 31 38.03 16.50 21.04
N ILE A 32 38.36 17.75 20.68
CA ILE A 32 38.64 18.13 19.28
C ILE A 32 39.95 17.51 18.78
N GLU A 33 41.01 17.50 19.60
CA GLU A 33 42.28 16.85 19.25
C GLU A 33 42.07 15.35 19.05
N ARG A 34 41.31 14.71 19.95
CA ARG A 34 40.99 13.29 19.84
C ARG A 34 40.16 12.96 18.59
N ILE A 35 39.24 13.83 18.20
CA ILE A 35 38.47 13.69 16.96
C ILE A 35 39.38 13.87 15.74
N ALA A 36 40.26 14.87 15.74
CA ALA A 36 41.22 15.12 14.65
C ALA A 36 42.19 13.95 14.48
N ASP A 37 42.64 13.35 15.57
CA ASP A 37 43.48 12.14 15.57
C ASP A 37 42.73 10.93 15.00
N THR A 38 41.44 10.80 15.34
CA THR A 38 40.58 9.71 14.84
C THR A 38 40.37 9.86 13.33
N PHE A 39 40.12 11.08 12.84
CA PHE A 39 40.01 11.37 11.41
C PHE A 39 41.34 11.18 10.67
N SER A 40 42.47 11.52 11.29
CA SER A 40 43.80 11.31 10.70
C SER A 40 44.16 9.83 10.58
N ARG A 41 43.79 9.01 11.57
CA ARG A 41 43.94 7.55 11.51
C ARG A 41 43.01 6.93 10.46
N PHE A 42 41.79 7.43 10.34
CA PHE A 42 40.85 6.98 9.32
C PHE A 42 41.30 7.36 7.90
N LYS A 43 41.85 8.56 7.71
CA LYS A 43 42.44 8.98 6.43
C LYS A 43 43.67 8.15 6.06
N LYS A 44 44.56 7.87 7.03
CA LYS A 44 45.68 6.93 6.83
C LYS A 44 45.23 5.51 6.51
N TRP A 45 44.07 5.08 7.01
CA TRP A 45 43.47 3.79 6.66
C TRP A 45 42.87 3.78 5.25
N LEU A 46 42.23 4.87 4.81
CA LEU A 46 41.73 5.03 3.45
C LEU A 46 42.84 5.12 2.39
N ASP A 47 43.97 5.73 2.76
CA ASP A 47 45.12 5.90 1.86
C ASP A 47 46.08 4.69 1.89
N ALA A 48 45.80 3.66 2.69
CA ALA A 48 46.60 2.44 2.72
C ALA A 48 46.29 1.57 1.47
N PRO A 49 47.31 1.03 0.78
CA PRO A 49 47.08 0.11 -0.33
C PRO A 49 46.33 -1.14 0.15
N ASP A 50 45.42 -1.65 -0.68
CA ASP A 50 44.59 -2.82 -0.38
C ASP A 50 45.46 -3.98 0.16
N PRO A 51 45.16 -4.54 1.35
CA PRO A 51 45.91 -5.67 1.86
C PRO A 51 45.78 -6.85 0.88
N PRO A 52 46.82 -7.70 0.74
CA PRO A 52 46.80 -8.82 -0.18
C PRO A 52 45.57 -9.69 0.12
N LYS A 53 44.75 -9.93 -0.92
CA LYS A 53 43.53 -10.74 -0.86
C LYS A 53 43.80 -12.04 -0.11
N GLN A 54 43.35 -12.12 1.14
CA GLN A 54 43.22 -13.39 1.81
C GLN A 54 42.21 -14.22 1.01
N PRO A 55 42.49 -15.52 0.73
CA PRO A 55 41.52 -16.36 0.07
C PRO A 55 40.29 -16.44 0.96
N LYS A 56 39.17 -15.84 0.50
CA LYS A 56 37.87 -15.99 1.15
C LYS A 56 37.61 -17.49 1.32
N PRO A 57 37.29 -17.99 2.53
CA PRO A 57 36.72 -19.31 2.69
C PRO A 57 35.53 -19.39 1.73
N ALA A 58 35.49 -20.42 0.89
CA ALA A 58 34.37 -20.63 -0.02
C ALA A 58 33.08 -20.63 0.81
N GLU A 59 32.32 -19.55 0.68
CA GLU A 59 30.98 -19.44 1.23
C GLU A 59 30.21 -20.58 0.59
N LYS A 60 29.92 -21.62 1.38
CA LYS A 60 29.05 -22.70 0.94
C LYS A 60 27.74 -22.03 0.56
N GLU A 61 27.51 -21.94 -0.75
CA GLU A 61 26.26 -21.48 -1.34
C GLU A 61 25.17 -22.30 -0.65
N LYS A 62 24.46 -21.69 0.31
CA LYS A 62 23.34 -22.33 0.96
C LYS A 62 22.34 -22.56 -0.17
N GLU A 63 22.19 -23.81 -0.60
CA GLU A 63 21.15 -24.19 -1.54
C GLU A 63 19.82 -23.79 -0.90
N VAL A 64 19.30 -22.63 -1.31
CA VAL A 64 17.99 -22.17 -0.88
C VAL A 64 17.02 -23.20 -1.47
N PRO A 65 16.16 -23.83 -0.65
CA PRO A 65 15.20 -24.79 -1.16
C PRO A 65 14.37 -24.13 -2.27
N PRO A 66 13.99 -24.87 -3.32
CA PRO A 66 13.16 -24.34 -4.39
C PRO A 66 11.93 -23.64 -3.81
N PHE A 67 11.78 -22.36 -4.12
CA PHE A 67 10.65 -21.56 -3.64
C PHE A 67 9.40 -21.94 -4.42
N ASP A 68 8.38 -22.41 -3.71
CA ASP A 68 7.05 -22.61 -4.28
C ASP A 68 6.24 -21.31 -4.13
N ILE A 69 5.66 -20.84 -5.24
CA ILE A 69 4.80 -19.65 -5.27
C ILE A 69 3.64 -19.75 -4.26
N GLN A 70 3.18 -20.97 -3.96
CA GLN A 70 2.13 -21.23 -2.97
C GLN A 70 2.58 -20.95 -1.53
N GLN A 71 3.87 -20.73 -1.28
CA GLN A 71 4.41 -20.34 0.03
C GLN A 71 4.34 -18.83 0.26
N ILE A 72 4.04 -18.02 -0.77
CA ILE A 72 3.90 -16.56 -0.64
C ILE A 72 2.89 -16.19 0.46
N PRO A 73 1.66 -16.74 0.52
CA PRO A 73 0.68 -16.36 1.54
C PRO A 73 1.17 -16.60 2.97
N ASP A 74 1.92 -17.68 3.20
CA ASP A 74 2.50 -17.96 4.51
C ASP A 74 3.62 -16.98 4.87
N ALA A 75 4.43 -16.56 3.91
CA ALA A 75 5.37 -15.48 4.10
C ALA A 75 4.65 -14.15 4.41
N MET A 76 3.59 -13.81 3.67
CA MET A 76 2.79 -12.60 3.91
C MET A 76 2.23 -12.57 5.33
N ARG A 77 1.72 -13.69 5.85
CA ARG A 77 1.25 -13.78 7.25
C ARG A 77 2.36 -13.54 8.27
N LYS A 78 3.56 -14.07 8.02
CA LYS A 78 4.74 -13.85 8.88
C LYS A 78 5.16 -12.37 8.90
N GLU A 79 4.95 -11.68 7.78
CA GLU A 79 5.19 -10.25 7.65
C GLU A 79 3.97 -9.37 8.02
N HIS A 80 3.04 -9.92 8.81
CA HIS A 80 1.84 -9.20 9.29
C HIS A 80 0.93 -8.66 8.17
N MET A 81 0.85 -9.35 7.03
CA MET A 81 -0.06 -9.07 5.91
C MET A 81 -1.16 -10.14 5.71
N PRO A 82 -2.04 -10.38 6.70
CA PRO A 82 -3.03 -11.46 6.64
C PRO A 82 -4.11 -11.26 5.57
N VAL A 83 -4.51 -10.01 5.27
CA VAL A 83 -5.55 -9.74 4.27
C VAL A 83 -5.01 -9.97 2.86
N SER A 84 -3.79 -9.50 2.61
CA SER A 84 -3.07 -9.75 1.36
C SER A 84 -2.85 -11.25 1.12
N ALA A 85 -2.46 -11.98 2.16
CA ALA A 85 -2.33 -13.44 2.09
C ALA A 85 -3.63 -14.12 1.65
N LYS A 86 -4.75 -13.70 2.23
CA LYS A 86 -6.07 -14.26 1.90
C LYS A 86 -6.49 -13.97 0.45
N LEU A 87 -6.19 -12.76 -0.06
CA LEU A 87 -6.43 -12.43 -1.47
C LEU A 87 -5.55 -13.26 -2.41
N MET A 88 -4.27 -13.44 -2.05
CA MET A 88 -3.34 -14.27 -2.80
C MET A 88 -3.79 -15.74 -2.86
N GLU A 89 -4.25 -16.31 -1.75
CA GLU A 89 -4.81 -17.67 -1.71
C GLU A 89 -6.07 -17.80 -2.57
N ARG A 90 -6.94 -16.79 -2.53
CA ARG A 90 -8.12 -16.74 -3.40
C ARG A 90 -7.72 -16.66 -4.87
N TRP A 91 -6.67 -15.93 -5.19
CA TRP A 91 -6.14 -15.84 -6.55
C TRP A 91 -5.52 -17.17 -7.03
N PHE A 92 -4.76 -17.87 -6.18
CA PHE A 92 -4.21 -19.19 -6.50
C PHE A 92 -5.28 -20.29 -6.63
N SER A 93 -6.35 -20.22 -5.82
CA SER A 93 -7.46 -21.16 -5.89
C SER A 93 -8.50 -20.82 -6.96
N GLY A 94 -8.47 -19.59 -7.50
CA GLY A 94 -9.38 -19.11 -8.52
C GLY A 94 -9.18 -19.77 -9.88
N GLU A 95 -10.22 -19.69 -10.71
CA GLU A 95 -10.17 -20.17 -12.09
C GLU A 95 -9.31 -19.26 -12.99
N LEU A 96 -8.93 -19.76 -14.17
CA LEU A 96 -8.17 -18.97 -15.14
C LEU A 96 -9.07 -17.85 -15.69
N ASN A 97 -8.81 -16.61 -15.26
CA ASN A 97 -9.62 -15.47 -15.64
C ASN A 97 -8.71 -14.23 -15.68
N TYR A 98 -8.48 -13.65 -16.86
CA TYR A 98 -7.66 -12.45 -17.02
C TYR A 98 -8.23 -11.58 -18.14
N SER A 99 -7.95 -10.28 -18.12
CA SER A 99 -8.36 -9.37 -19.19
C SER A 99 -7.29 -9.29 -20.26
N ALA A 100 -7.69 -9.29 -21.54
CA ALA A 100 -6.73 -9.14 -22.64
C ALA A 100 -6.20 -7.70 -22.75
N THR A 101 -6.99 -6.70 -22.34
CA THR A 101 -6.61 -5.28 -22.40
C THR A 101 -6.97 -4.54 -21.11
N PRO A 102 -6.32 -3.38 -20.83
CA PRO A 102 -6.71 -2.53 -19.70
C PRO A 102 -8.16 -2.06 -19.76
N LYS A 103 -8.72 -1.92 -20.98
CA LYS A 103 -10.14 -1.57 -21.17
C LYS A 103 -11.05 -2.72 -20.77
N ASP A 104 -10.66 -3.95 -21.08
CA ASP A 104 -11.39 -5.14 -20.65
C ASP A 104 -11.36 -5.27 -19.13
N GLN A 105 -10.21 -5.00 -18.51
CA GLN A 105 -10.07 -5.02 -17.04
C GLN A 105 -10.99 -3.99 -16.38
N GLN A 106 -11.04 -2.77 -16.91
CA GLN A 106 -11.96 -1.75 -16.43
C GLN A 106 -13.44 -2.18 -16.57
N ASN A 107 -13.77 -2.88 -17.66
CA ASN A 107 -15.14 -3.33 -17.94
C ASN A 107 -15.49 -4.69 -17.31
N GLU A 108 -14.52 -5.33 -16.63
CA GLU A 108 -14.61 -6.67 -16.04
C GLU A 108 -14.87 -7.75 -17.09
N ILE A 109 -14.13 -7.68 -18.19
CA ILE A 109 -14.22 -8.61 -19.32
C ILE A 109 -13.00 -9.55 -19.31
N ASN A 110 -13.26 -10.85 -19.39
CA ASN A 110 -12.26 -11.90 -19.38
C ASN A 110 -11.65 -12.16 -20.76
N GLN A 111 -10.75 -13.14 -20.83
CA GLN A 111 -10.02 -13.52 -22.04
C GLN A 111 -10.93 -14.07 -23.15
N ASN A 112 -12.14 -14.49 -22.80
CA ASN A 112 -13.16 -14.98 -23.73
C ASN A 112 -14.13 -13.88 -24.20
N GLY A 113 -13.97 -12.64 -23.74
CA GLY A 113 -14.89 -11.54 -24.03
C GLY A 113 -16.16 -11.55 -23.16
N GLU A 114 -16.19 -12.35 -22.10
CA GLU A 114 -17.33 -12.49 -21.19
C GLU A 114 -17.13 -11.66 -19.91
N LEU A 115 -18.22 -11.30 -19.24
CA LEU A 115 -18.11 -10.67 -17.92
C LEU A 115 -17.46 -11.63 -16.92
N TYR A 116 -16.65 -11.09 -16.02
CA TYR A 116 -16.06 -11.88 -14.94
C TYR A 116 -17.13 -12.65 -14.17
N PRO A 117 -16.94 -13.97 -13.99
CA PRO A 117 -17.89 -14.81 -13.31
C PRO A 117 -17.97 -14.41 -11.84
N GLU A 118 -19.13 -14.66 -11.23
CA GLU A 118 -19.42 -14.24 -9.86
C GLU A 118 -18.49 -14.90 -8.83
N SER A 119 -18.01 -16.11 -9.13
CA SER A 119 -16.97 -16.84 -8.40
C SER A 119 -15.69 -16.01 -8.19
N MET A 120 -15.35 -15.11 -9.13
CA MET A 120 -14.11 -14.34 -9.15
C MET A 120 -14.24 -12.93 -8.56
N VAL A 121 -15.44 -12.54 -8.14
CA VAL A 121 -15.69 -11.23 -7.50
C VAL A 121 -15.72 -11.40 -5.99
N ASP A 122 -14.78 -10.80 -5.28
CA ASP A 122 -14.71 -10.81 -3.83
C ASP A 122 -15.35 -9.57 -3.21
N ARG A 123 -16.48 -9.73 -2.52
CA ARG A 123 -17.16 -8.63 -1.79
C ARG A 123 -16.98 -8.72 -0.28
N THR A 124 -16.11 -9.63 0.17
CA THR A 124 -16.08 -10.09 1.56
C THR A 124 -14.74 -9.90 2.24
N THR A 125 -13.62 -10.04 1.53
CA THR A 125 -12.29 -9.95 2.15
C THR A 125 -11.92 -8.51 2.48
N ILE A 126 -12.09 -7.59 1.53
CA ILE A 126 -11.83 -6.16 1.78
C ILE A 126 -13.11 -5.51 2.28
N LYS A 127 -13.05 -5.05 3.53
CA LYS A 127 -14.11 -4.23 4.13
C LYS A 127 -13.64 -2.79 4.23
N LEU A 128 -14.55 -1.86 3.97
CA LEU A 128 -14.21 -0.43 4.00
C LEU A 128 -13.73 0.00 5.39
N ASP A 129 -14.29 -0.54 6.47
CA ASP A 129 -13.84 -0.26 7.83
C ASP A 129 -12.38 -0.68 8.06
N TRP A 130 -11.95 -1.82 7.51
CA TRP A 130 -10.55 -2.24 7.52
C TRP A 130 -9.67 -1.27 6.72
N VAL A 131 -10.07 -0.92 5.49
CA VAL A 131 -9.34 0.05 4.65
C VAL A 131 -9.15 1.38 5.41
N LEU A 132 -10.18 1.87 6.09
CA LEU A 132 -10.16 3.14 6.81
C LEU A 132 -9.32 3.12 8.10
N ARG A 133 -8.82 1.97 8.55
CA ARG A 133 -7.82 1.91 9.64
C ARG A 133 -6.45 2.43 9.18
N HIS A 134 -6.19 2.43 7.87
CA HIS A 134 -4.95 2.96 7.32
C HIS A 134 -5.08 4.46 7.11
N ALA A 135 -4.24 5.24 7.79
CA ALA A 135 -4.31 6.70 7.82
C ALA A 135 -4.37 7.35 6.42
N ARG A 136 -3.63 6.80 5.46
CA ARG A 136 -3.60 7.29 4.07
C ARG A 136 -4.94 7.12 3.34
N ALA A 137 -5.61 5.99 3.54
CA ALA A 137 -6.91 5.74 2.95
C ALA A 137 -7.97 6.60 3.65
N LYS A 138 -7.87 6.75 4.98
CA LYS A 138 -8.71 7.65 5.78
C LYS A 138 -8.64 9.10 5.28
N ILE A 139 -7.44 9.62 5.02
CA ILE A 139 -7.24 10.99 4.49
C ILE A 139 -7.95 11.16 3.15
N GLN A 140 -7.79 10.20 2.22
CA GLN A 140 -8.42 10.29 0.91
C GLN A 140 -9.93 10.09 0.97
N TYR A 141 -10.41 9.24 1.89
CA TYR A 141 -11.83 9.09 2.18
C TYR A 141 -12.43 10.39 2.70
N ASP A 142 -11.80 11.01 3.70
CA ASP A 142 -12.26 12.28 4.28
C ASP A 142 -12.25 13.40 3.24
N ASN A 143 -11.22 13.46 2.37
CA ASN A 143 -11.19 14.38 1.24
C ASN A 143 -12.37 14.12 0.28
N LEU A 144 -12.62 12.85 -0.05
CA LEU A 144 -13.69 12.46 -0.95
C LEU A 144 -15.05 12.97 -0.45
N ILE A 145 -15.40 12.63 0.80
CA ILE A 145 -16.74 12.92 1.34
C ILE A 145 -16.95 14.38 1.75
N ASN A 146 -15.88 15.10 2.13
CA ASN A 146 -16.01 16.47 2.63
C ASN A 146 -15.73 17.53 1.55
N THR A 147 -14.99 17.17 0.49
CA THR A 147 -14.52 18.16 -0.50
C THR A 147 -14.78 17.69 -1.92
N ALA A 148 -14.27 16.52 -2.32
CA ALA A 148 -14.22 16.16 -3.74
C ALA A 148 -15.62 15.93 -4.36
N ILE A 149 -16.57 15.40 -3.60
CA ILE A 149 -17.96 15.22 -4.07
C ILE A 149 -18.68 16.53 -4.36
N TYR A 150 -18.21 17.65 -3.80
CA TYR A 150 -18.77 18.99 -4.02
C TYR A 150 -18.00 19.79 -5.07
N SER A 151 -17.06 19.17 -5.79
CA SER A 151 -16.34 19.84 -6.86
C SER A 151 -17.27 20.15 -8.05
N PRO A 152 -17.02 21.22 -8.83
CA PRO A 152 -17.79 21.51 -10.03
C PRO A 152 -17.85 20.33 -11.00
N ARG A 153 -16.74 19.59 -11.12
CA ARG A 153 -16.68 18.40 -11.98
C ARG A 153 -17.61 17.29 -11.50
N ALA A 154 -17.72 17.07 -10.19
CA ALA A 154 -18.66 16.10 -9.63
C ALA A 154 -20.11 16.49 -9.92
N TYR A 155 -20.45 17.78 -9.82
CA TYR A 155 -21.78 18.29 -10.18
C TYR A 155 -22.12 18.07 -11.66
N GLU A 156 -21.21 18.35 -12.58
CA GLU A 156 -21.45 18.10 -14.01
C GLU A 156 -21.69 16.61 -14.29
N VAL A 157 -20.87 15.73 -13.70
CA VAL A 157 -21.06 14.28 -13.85
C VAL A 157 -22.40 13.82 -13.25
N LEU A 158 -22.79 14.35 -12.10
CA LEU A 158 -24.09 14.07 -11.51
C LEU A 158 -25.25 14.53 -12.40
N LYS A 159 -25.14 15.73 -12.99
CA LYS A 159 -26.15 16.26 -13.92
C LYS A 159 -26.32 15.35 -15.13
N ASP A 160 -25.23 14.90 -15.73
CA ASP A 160 -25.25 13.95 -16.85
C ASP A 160 -25.86 12.61 -16.45
N ILE A 161 -25.49 12.09 -15.26
CA ILE A 161 -26.00 10.82 -14.77
C ILE A 161 -27.50 10.91 -14.52
N LEU A 162 -27.94 11.91 -13.76
CA LEU A 162 -29.31 12.06 -13.26
C LEU A 162 -30.27 12.60 -14.32
N GLY A 163 -29.79 13.36 -15.30
CA GLY A 163 -30.60 13.84 -16.43
C GLY A 163 -31.24 12.71 -17.22
N ARG A 164 -30.63 11.50 -17.23
CA ARG A 164 -31.20 10.29 -17.85
C ARG A 164 -32.41 9.72 -17.10
N TYR A 165 -32.66 10.20 -15.89
CA TYR A 165 -33.66 9.69 -14.96
C TYR A 165 -34.69 10.75 -14.54
N SER A 166 -34.53 12.00 -14.99
CA SER A 166 -35.37 13.12 -14.56
C SER A 166 -36.86 12.92 -14.82
N SER A 167 -37.24 12.21 -15.89
CA SER A 167 -38.65 11.93 -16.20
C SER A 167 -39.31 10.84 -15.35
N ARG A 168 -38.57 10.20 -14.42
CA ARG A 168 -39.03 8.99 -13.70
C ARG A 168 -39.50 9.26 -12.27
N GLY A 169 -39.57 10.52 -11.84
CA GLY A 169 -39.83 10.86 -10.43
C GLY A 169 -38.71 10.36 -9.51
N GLY A 170 -39.00 10.07 -8.24
CA GLY A 170 -37.99 9.56 -7.30
C GLY A 170 -37.33 8.25 -7.77
N VAL A 171 -36.00 8.23 -7.88
CA VAL A 171 -35.24 7.06 -8.35
C VAL A 171 -34.42 6.47 -7.22
N SER A 172 -34.47 5.14 -7.11
CA SER A 172 -33.52 4.35 -6.31
C SER A 172 -32.43 3.80 -7.24
N PRO A 173 -31.23 4.40 -7.28
CA PRO A 173 -30.08 3.87 -8.03
C PRO A 173 -29.78 2.40 -7.77
N TRP A 174 -29.95 1.94 -6.52
CA TRP A 174 -29.81 0.53 -6.17
C TRP A 174 -30.83 -0.35 -6.88
N ALA A 175 -32.12 0.05 -6.89
CA ALA A 175 -33.16 -0.69 -7.60
C ALA A 175 -32.92 -0.69 -9.12
N VAL A 176 -32.52 0.45 -9.71
CA VAL A 176 -32.15 0.56 -11.14
C VAL A 176 -30.92 -0.31 -11.49
N SER A 177 -30.08 -0.57 -10.50
CA SER A 177 -28.89 -1.43 -10.63
C SER A 177 -29.18 -2.88 -10.28
N GLY A 178 -30.42 -3.25 -9.93
CA GLY A 178 -30.76 -4.62 -9.51
C GLY A 178 -30.05 -5.05 -8.23
N ASN A 179 -29.79 -4.10 -7.32
CA ASN A 179 -29.01 -4.28 -6.09
C ASN A 179 -27.59 -4.83 -6.30
N ASP A 180 -27.02 -4.62 -7.49
CA ASP A 180 -25.66 -5.03 -7.85
C ASP A 180 -24.72 -3.82 -7.86
N ILE A 181 -23.70 -3.86 -7.00
CA ILE A 181 -22.68 -2.80 -6.88
C ILE A 181 -21.90 -2.59 -8.18
N ARG A 182 -21.68 -3.64 -9.00
CA ARG A 182 -20.99 -3.53 -10.30
C ARG A 182 -21.79 -2.67 -11.26
N LYS A 183 -23.11 -2.88 -11.30
CA LYS A 183 -24.05 -2.07 -12.10
C LYS A 183 -24.21 -0.67 -11.53
N LEU A 184 -24.24 -0.52 -10.21
CA LEU A 184 -24.28 0.79 -9.55
C LEU A 184 -23.05 1.61 -9.90
N HIS A 185 -21.86 1.01 -9.84
CA HIS A 185 -20.62 1.64 -10.26
C HIS A 185 -20.70 2.15 -11.71
N LYS A 186 -21.07 1.27 -12.64
CA LYS A 186 -21.16 1.63 -14.07
C LYS A 186 -22.18 2.73 -14.38
N LYS A 187 -23.27 2.83 -13.61
CA LYS A 187 -24.40 3.74 -13.91
C LYS A 187 -24.38 5.04 -13.10
N PHE A 188 -23.92 5.00 -11.85
CA PHE A 188 -24.14 6.04 -10.84
C PHE A 188 -22.86 6.47 -10.09
N GLN A 189 -21.69 5.92 -10.41
CA GLN A 189 -20.41 6.45 -9.93
C GLN A 189 -20.19 7.84 -10.52
N PHE A 190 -19.86 8.81 -9.68
CA PHE A 190 -19.70 10.21 -10.11
C PHE A 190 -18.41 10.87 -9.63
N GLN A 191 -17.77 10.34 -8.59
CA GLN A 191 -16.50 10.84 -8.09
C GLN A 191 -15.59 9.70 -7.61
N ARG A 192 -14.27 9.93 -7.61
CA ARG A 192 -13.27 9.03 -7.03
C ARG A 192 -12.13 9.80 -6.37
N ALA A 193 -11.48 9.18 -5.40
CA ALA A 193 -10.23 9.64 -4.82
C ALA A 193 -9.18 8.53 -4.95
N ALA A 194 -8.01 8.87 -5.50
CA ALA A 194 -6.93 7.91 -5.67
C ALA A 194 -6.13 7.77 -4.38
N VAL A 195 -5.87 6.53 -3.98
CA VAL A 195 -4.96 6.18 -2.91
C VAL A 195 -3.67 5.68 -3.57
N GLU A 196 -2.57 6.42 -3.38
CA GLU A 196 -1.20 5.93 -3.57
C GLU A 196 -0.65 5.62 -4.98
N ARG A 197 -0.92 6.44 -6.01
CA ARG A 197 -0.11 6.34 -7.26
C ARG A 197 1.40 6.59 -7.08
N SER A 198 1.81 7.37 -6.07
CA SER A 198 3.21 7.79 -5.86
C SER A 198 3.95 7.01 -4.77
N PHE A 199 3.24 6.36 -3.85
CA PHE A 199 3.85 5.56 -2.79
C PHE A 199 4.30 4.20 -3.31
N GLU A 200 3.52 3.52 -4.16
CA GLU A 200 3.97 2.26 -4.78
C GLU A 200 5.28 2.43 -5.53
N GLN A 201 5.45 3.53 -6.27
CA GLN A 201 6.71 3.82 -6.95
C GLN A 201 7.86 3.98 -5.96
N LYS A 202 7.61 4.56 -4.78
CA LYS A 202 8.60 4.72 -3.70
C LYS A 202 8.85 3.40 -2.94
N ALA A 203 7.82 2.60 -2.70
CA ALA A 203 7.90 1.31 -2.03
C ALA A 203 8.60 0.28 -2.93
N LEU A 204 8.24 0.21 -4.22
CA LEU A 204 8.93 -0.61 -5.22
C LEU A 204 10.39 -0.16 -5.39
N GLN A 205 10.66 1.14 -5.35
CA GLN A 205 12.04 1.65 -5.30
C GLN A 205 12.76 1.29 -3.99
N ALA A 206 12.08 1.30 -2.85
CA ALA A 206 12.64 0.95 -1.55
C ALA A 206 12.98 -0.55 -1.48
N VAL A 207 12.07 -1.43 -1.86
CA VAL A 207 12.26 -2.89 -1.95
C VAL A 207 13.38 -3.23 -2.93
N ARG A 208 13.46 -2.54 -4.07
CA ARG A 208 14.58 -2.73 -5.03
C ARG A 208 15.93 -2.24 -4.51
N ARG A 209 15.92 -1.24 -3.63
CA ARG A 209 17.15 -0.62 -3.09
C ARG A 209 17.63 -1.30 -1.81
N PHE A 210 16.74 -1.99 -1.11
CA PHE A 210 16.99 -2.75 0.09
C PHE A 210 16.08 -3.98 0.10
N PRO A 211 16.60 -5.20 -0.17
CA PRO A 211 15.84 -6.44 0.01
C PRO A 211 15.33 -6.63 1.45
N GLU A 212 16.00 -5.98 2.41
CA GLU A 212 15.67 -5.92 3.84
C GLU A 212 14.80 -4.68 4.20
N GLY A 213 14.53 -3.80 3.24
CA GLY A 213 13.96 -2.47 3.47
C GLY A 213 12.45 -2.47 3.43
N GLY A 214 11.83 -2.89 4.54
CA GLY A 214 10.42 -2.68 4.85
C GLY A 214 9.48 -3.45 3.92
N VAL A 215 8.92 -4.55 4.43
CA VAL A 215 7.83 -5.24 3.75
C VAL A 215 6.68 -4.25 3.56
N PRO A 216 6.06 -4.18 2.36
CA PRO A 216 4.84 -3.42 2.16
C PRO A 216 3.83 -3.73 3.26
N ASP A 217 3.06 -2.75 3.73
CA ASP A 217 2.04 -3.04 4.72
C ASP A 217 0.87 -3.82 4.08
N ASP A 218 0.00 -4.42 4.91
CA ASP A 218 -1.10 -5.27 4.44
C ASP A 218 -2.05 -4.57 3.46
N LEU A 219 -2.20 -3.24 3.55
CA LEU A 219 -3.00 -2.50 2.58
C LEU A 219 -2.32 -2.43 1.20
N THR A 220 -1.00 -2.24 1.17
CA THR A 220 -0.22 -2.24 -0.08
C THR A 220 -0.18 -3.63 -0.71
N GLY A 221 -0.01 -4.69 0.09
CA GLY A 221 -0.01 -6.06 -0.41
C GLY A 221 -1.39 -6.51 -0.96
N ALA A 222 -2.47 -5.95 -0.41
CA ALA A 222 -3.83 -6.32 -0.78
C ALA A 222 -4.39 -5.53 -1.96
N LEU A 223 -4.12 -4.23 -2.03
CA LEU A 223 -4.75 -3.31 -2.98
C LEU A 223 -3.78 -2.45 -3.77
N GLY A 224 -2.48 -2.46 -3.44
CA GLY A 224 -1.50 -1.58 -4.07
C GLY A 224 -1.97 -0.12 -4.14
N ALA A 225 -1.99 0.44 -5.35
CA ALA A 225 -2.62 1.71 -5.68
C ALA A 225 -4.07 1.52 -6.13
N PHE A 226 -5.02 1.94 -5.28
CA PHE A 226 -6.45 1.78 -5.52
C PHE A 226 -7.19 3.12 -5.55
N ASN A 227 -8.49 3.09 -5.81
CA ASN A 227 -9.35 4.26 -5.70
C ASN A 227 -10.51 3.99 -4.74
N LEU A 228 -10.89 5.03 -3.99
CA LEU A 228 -12.19 5.12 -3.34
C LEU A 228 -13.17 5.74 -4.35
N TYR A 229 -14.37 5.17 -4.47
CA TYR A 229 -15.41 5.63 -5.37
C TYR A 229 -16.63 6.10 -4.60
N ALA A 230 -17.27 7.16 -5.10
CA ALA A 230 -18.57 7.62 -4.63
C ALA A 230 -19.61 7.40 -5.73
N ALA A 231 -20.74 6.79 -5.36
CA ALA A 231 -21.90 6.60 -6.22
C ALA A 231 -23.17 7.10 -5.55
N VAL A 232 -24.14 7.54 -6.36
CA VAL A 232 -25.46 7.96 -5.87
C VAL A 232 -26.22 6.73 -5.36
N ALA A 233 -26.70 6.76 -4.12
CA ALA A 233 -27.49 5.70 -3.52
C ALA A 233 -28.99 6.02 -3.48
N ARG A 234 -29.36 7.30 -3.35
CA ARG A 234 -30.75 7.77 -3.36
C ARG A 234 -30.86 9.17 -3.94
N VAL A 235 -31.83 9.38 -4.83
CA VAL A 235 -32.14 10.68 -5.41
C VAL A 235 -33.65 10.92 -5.41
N THR A 236 -34.04 12.15 -5.11
CA THR A 236 -35.42 12.64 -5.24
C THR A 236 -35.44 13.78 -6.24
N PHE A 237 -36.36 13.74 -7.20
CA PHE A 237 -36.59 14.82 -8.14
C PHE A 237 -37.76 15.67 -7.66
N ASP A 238 -37.71 16.97 -7.93
CA ASP A 238 -38.85 17.85 -7.67
C ASP A 238 -40.03 17.52 -8.59
N THR A 239 -41.20 18.08 -8.28
CA THR A 239 -42.45 17.83 -9.03
C THR A 239 -42.37 18.29 -10.49
N GLU A 240 -41.49 19.23 -10.80
CA GLU A 240 -41.27 19.75 -12.15
C GLU A 240 -40.11 19.04 -12.88
N ASN A 241 -39.42 18.10 -12.23
CA ASN A 241 -38.22 17.42 -12.69
C ASN A 241 -37.07 18.37 -13.14
N LYS A 242 -37.02 19.57 -12.56
CA LYS A 242 -36.01 20.61 -12.82
C LYS A 242 -34.85 20.54 -11.84
N SER A 243 -35.07 19.97 -10.65
CA SER A 243 -34.03 19.81 -9.63
C SER A 243 -33.99 18.37 -9.11
N ALA A 244 -32.78 17.93 -8.76
CA ALA A 244 -32.53 16.61 -8.19
C ALA A 244 -31.75 16.77 -6.88
N THR A 245 -32.27 16.18 -5.81
CA THR A 245 -31.62 16.14 -4.49
C THR A 245 -31.05 14.75 -4.25
N VAL A 246 -29.72 14.66 -4.22
CA VAL A 246 -29.03 13.45 -3.79
C VAL A 246 -29.02 13.42 -2.27
N THR A 247 -29.73 12.47 -1.67
CA THR A 247 -29.86 12.38 -0.20
C THR A 247 -28.88 11.38 0.40
N HIS A 248 -28.48 10.37 -0.38
CA HIS A 248 -27.55 9.33 0.08
C HIS A 248 -26.54 9.04 -1.02
N ILE A 249 -25.29 8.92 -0.60
CA ILE A 249 -24.18 8.40 -1.40
C ILE A 249 -23.66 7.13 -0.76
N VAL A 250 -23.08 6.25 -1.57
CA VAL A 250 -22.32 5.10 -1.10
C VAL A 250 -20.86 5.30 -1.49
N VAL A 251 -19.96 5.03 -0.54
CA VAL A 251 -18.51 5.02 -0.77
C VAL A 251 -18.01 3.59 -0.66
N TYR A 252 -17.15 3.18 -1.58
CA TYR A 252 -16.61 1.82 -1.65
C TYR A 252 -15.24 1.82 -2.32
N VAL A 253 -14.50 0.73 -2.14
CA VAL A 253 -13.30 0.40 -2.90
C VAL A 253 -13.68 -0.57 -4.00
N ARG A 254 -13.04 -0.44 -5.16
CA ARG A 254 -13.09 -1.42 -6.24
C ARG A 254 -11.70 -1.50 -6.85
N ASP A 255 -11.17 -2.70 -7.00
CA ASP A 255 -9.88 -2.91 -7.62
C ASP A 255 -9.74 -4.26 -8.34
N GLY A 256 -8.84 -4.32 -9.32
CA GLY A 256 -8.49 -5.57 -10.00
C GLY A 256 -7.21 -6.14 -9.39
N TYR A 257 -7.32 -7.25 -8.66
CA TYR A 257 -6.18 -7.98 -8.12
C TYR A 257 -5.49 -8.79 -9.23
N SER A 258 -4.49 -8.17 -9.86
CA SER A 258 -3.70 -8.73 -10.96
C SER A 258 -2.23 -8.37 -10.80
N PHE A 259 -1.36 -9.24 -11.29
CA PHE A 259 0.10 -9.03 -11.34
C PHE A 259 0.58 -8.58 -12.74
N GLU A 260 -0.34 -8.14 -13.60
CA GLU A 260 -0.02 -7.62 -14.93
C GLU A 260 0.54 -6.20 -14.83
N GLY A 261 1.72 -5.99 -15.43
CA GLY A 261 2.29 -4.65 -15.63
C GLY A 261 1.80 -4.01 -16.94
N PRO A 262 2.10 -2.73 -17.19
CA PRO A 262 1.86 -2.11 -18.49
C PRO A 262 2.50 -2.92 -19.62
N ALA A 263 1.99 -2.82 -20.86
CA ALA A 263 2.30 -3.70 -21.98
C ALA A 263 3.80 -3.82 -22.37
N ASP A 264 4.66 -2.95 -21.85
CA ASP A 264 6.13 -2.94 -21.98
C ASP A 264 6.86 -3.59 -20.79
N SER A 265 6.14 -3.91 -19.74
CA SER A 265 6.59 -4.59 -18.54
C SER A 265 6.38 -6.09 -18.72
N ARG A 266 7.46 -6.86 -18.71
CA ARG A 266 7.35 -8.33 -18.61
C ARG A 266 6.50 -8.64 -17.39
N SER A 267 5.28 -9.14 -17.58
CA SER A 267 4.49 -9.79 -16.53
C SER A 267 5.40 -10.84 -15.90
N GLN A 268 5.83 -10.62 -14.65
CA GLN A 268 6.85 -11.47 -14.05
C GLN A 268 6.27 -12.87 -13.86
N TYR A 269 6.85 -13.80 -14.60
CA TYR A 269 6.70 -15.23 -14.38
C TYR A 269 7.21 -15.55 -12.97
N LEU A 270 6.30 -15.81 -12.02
CA LEU A 270 6.61 -16.11 -10.61
C LEU A 270 7.11 -17.56 -10.42
N GLY A 271 7.83 -18.12 -11.40
CA GLY A 271 8.09 -19.55 -11.52
C GLY A 271 9.51 -19.94 -11.96
N HIS A 272 10.57 -19.23 -11.55
CA HIS A 272 11.93 -19.78 -11.47
C HIS A 272 12.85 -18.77 -10.75
N LEU A 273 13.12 -18.99 -9.46
CA LEU A 273 14.22 -18.33 -8.76
C LEU A 273 15.20 -19.42 -8.30
N GLY A 274 16.09 -19.79 -9.22
CA GLY A 274 17.16 -20.77 -8.97
C GLY A 274 17.60 -21.45 -10.26
N GLY A 275 18.71 -20.98 -10.85
CA GLY A 275 19.35 -21.67 -11.98
C GLY A 275 20.18 -20.75 -12.87
N LYS A 276 21.49 -21.02 -12.95
CA LYS A 276 22.50 -20.32 -13.76
C LYS A 276 22.03 -19.96 -15.19
N TRP A 277 22.20 -18.70 -15.56
CA TRP A 277 22.18 -18.25 -16.95
C TRP A 277 23.48 -18.67 -17.66
N ARG A 278 23.41 -19.74 -18.47
CA ARG A 278 24.23 -19.91 -19.68
C ARG A 278 23.35 -20.54 -20.77
N GLY A 279 23.19 -19.85 -21.90
CA GLY A 279 22.65 -20.45 -23.12
C GLY A 279 21.64 -19.56 -23.84
N ASN A 280 21.88 -19.39 -25.13
CA ASN A 280 21.20 -18.51 -26.10
C ASN A 280 19.67 -18.59 -26.12
N CYS A 281 19.05 -17.44 -26.43
CA CYS A 281 17.67 -17.29 -26.88
C CYS A 281 17.35 -18.26 -28.03
N ALA A 282 16.48 -19.23 -27.80
CA ALA A 282 15.51 -19.72 -28.77
C ALA A 282 14.45 -20.60 -28.08
N ASP A 283 13.19 -20.24 -28.30
CA ASP A 283 11.98 -21.08 -28.22
C ASP A 283 11.68 -21.81 -26.88
N LEU A 284 10.88 -21.16 -26.03
CA LEU A 284 9.99 -21.85 -25.10
C LEU A 284 8.62 -21.16 -25.10
N ARG A 285 7.77 -21.61 -26.03
CA ARG A 285 6.32 -21.51 -25.93
C ARG A 285 5.83 -22.40 -24.78
N GLY A 286 4.96 -21.86 -23.94
CA GLY A 286 4.07 -22.64 -23.06
C GLY A 286 4.37 -22.49 -21.57
N GLY A 287 3.62 -21.61 -20.91
CA GLY A 287 3.62 -21.49 -19.45
C GLY A 287 3.16 -20.12 -18.94
N GLU A 288 2.04 -19.58 -19.45
CA GLU A 288 1.51 -18.32 -18.96
C GLU A 288 0.49 -18.55 -17.85
N SER A 289 0.90 -18.40 -16.58
CA SER A 289 -0.03 -18.31 -15.46
C SER A 289 -0.60 -16.89 -15.37
N ARG A 290 -1.53 -16.56 -16.28
CA ARG A 290 -2.28 -15.29 -16.27
C ARG A 290 -3.57 -15.46 -15.48
N ARG A 291 -3.68 -14.87 -14.29
CA ARG A 291 -4.91 -14.83 -13.51
C ARG A 291 -5.12 -13.43 -12.93
N SER A 292 -6.38 -13.05 -12.79
CA SER A 292 -6.84 -11.78 -12.23
C SER A 292 -8.12 -12.04 -11.45
N ALA A 293 -8.20 -11.52 -10.21
CA ALA A 293 -9.40 -11.51 -9.39
C ALA A 293 -9.93 -10.08 -9.27
N VAL A 294 -11.23 -9.89 -9.02
CA VAL A 294 -11.81 -8.56 -8.77
C VAL A 294 -12.25 -8.45 -7.33
N VAL A 295 -11.90 -7.32 -6.71
CA VAL A 295 -12.25 -6.94 -5.35
C VAL A 295 -13.18 -5.74 -5.38
#